data_AF-A0A075FYD8-F1
#
_entry.id   AF-A0A075FYD8-F1
#
_cell.length_a   1.000
_cell.length_b   1.000
_cell.length_c   1.000
_cell.angle_alpha   90.00
_cell.angle_beta   90.00
_cell.angle_gamma   90.00
#
_symmetry.space_group_name_H-M   'P 1'
#
loop_
_entity.id
_entity.type
_entity.pdbx_description
1 polymer ?
#
loop_
_entity_poly.entity_id
_entity_poly.type
_entity_poly.pdbx_seq_one_letter_code
_entity_poly.pdbx_strand_id
1 'polypeptide(L)' 'MSALKDVGVEIPCVSLAKENEEIFVPRRAKSIIITKNKDSIKILQYARDETHRFGVMYNRKLRKLN' A
#
# COMPACT_ATOMS: atom_id res chain seq x y z
N MET A 1 -9.92 -3.65 7.53
CA MET A 1 -11.20 -4.10 6.95
C MET A 1 -12.43 -3.66 7.73
N SER A 2 -12.36 -3.34 9.04
CA SER A 2 -13.53 -2.90 9.82
C SER A 2 -14.30 -1.77 9.13
N ALA A 3 -13.63 -0.68 8.78
CA ALA A 3 -14.28 0.48 8.14
C ALA A 3 -15.05 0.13 6.85
N LEU A 4 -14.52 -0.76 6.00
CA LEU A 4 -15.22 -1.20 4.77
C LEU A 4 -16.46 -2.04 5.11
N LYS A 5 -16.36 -2.89 6.14
CA LYS A 5 -17.49 -3.67 6.65
C LYS A 5 -18.57 -2.77 7.25
N ASP A 6 -18.17 -1.74 7.97
CA ASP A 6 -19.08 -0.80 8.64
C ASP A 6 -19.94 -0.02 7.63
N VAL A 7 -19.43 0.22 6.42
CA VAL A 7 -20.17 0.83 5.31
C VAL A 7 -20.79 -0.17 4.34
N GLY A 8 -20.71 -1.48 4.61
CA GLY A 8 -21.33 -2.53 3.80
C GLY A 8 -20.71 -2.72 2.41
N VAL A 9 -19.44 -2.33 2.21
CA VAL A 9 -18.76 -2.40 0.90
C VAL A 9 -17.77 -3.56 0.87
N GLU A 10 -17.91 -4.43 -0.13
CA GLU A 10 -16.94 -5.47 -0.45
C GLU A 10 -16.12 -5.09 -1.69
N ILE A 11 -14.85 -4.72 -1.47
CA ILE A 11 -13.90 -4.44 -2.55
C ILE A 11 -12.61 -5.22 -2.33
N PRO A 12 -11.95 -5.69 -3.40
CA PRO A 12 -10.61 -6.27 -3.30
C PRO A 12 -9.64 -5.26 -2.69
N CYS A 13 -8.84 -5.71 -1.72
CA CYS A 13 -7.80 -4.91 -1.10
C CYS A 13 -6.48 -5.68 -1.10
N VAL A 14 -5.38 -4.93 -1.19
CA VAL A 14 -4.02 -5.47 -1.16
C VAL A 14 -3.10 -4.45 -0.50
N SER A 15 -2.04 -4.91 0.16
CA SER A 15 -1.00 -4.05 0.69
C SER A 15 0.39 -4.59 0.36
N LEU A 16 1.36 -3.69 0.20
CA LEU A 16 2.77 -4.01 -0.04
C LEU A 16 3.59 -3.70 1.22
N ALA A 17 4.35 -4.68 1.70
CA ALA A 17 5.28 -4.47 2.81
C ALA A 17 6.35 -3.45 2.46
N LYS A 18 6.79 -2.67 3.46
CA LYS A 18 7.79 -1.62 3.25
C LYS A 18 9.18 -2.17 2.94
N GLU A 19 9.63 -3.22 3.64
CA GLU A 19 11.01 -3.70 3.57
C GLU A 19 11.17 -4.85 2.57
N ASN A 20 10.43 -5.94 2.77
CA ASN A 20 10.57 -7.16 1.97
C ASN A 20 9.67 -7.21 0.73
N GLU A 21 8.82 -6.19 0.54
CA GLU A 21 7.89 -6.08 -0.58
C GLU A 21 6.94 -7.28 -0.72
N GLU A 22 6.65 -7.92 0.42
CA GLU A 22 5.66 -8.96 0.52
C GLU A 22 4.25 -8.41 0.32
N ILE A 23 3.43 -9.15 -0.40
CA ILE A 23 2.07 -8.76 -0.72
C ILE A 23 1.12 -9.44 0.27
N PHE A 24 0.29 -8.65 0.94
CA PHE A 24 -0.75 -9.15 1.84
C PHE A 24 -2.13 -8.91 1.25
N VAL A 25 -2.98 -9.93 1.36
CA VAL A 25 -4.35 -9.92 0.88
C VAL A 25 -5.26 -10.28 2.05
N PRO A 26 -6.40 -9.59 2.26
CA PRO A 26 -7.36 -9.94 3.30
C PRO A 26 -7.75 -11.42 3.23
N ARG A 27 -7.97 -12.03 4.40
CA ARG A 27 -8.40 -13.43 4.56
C ARG A 27 -7.37 -14.47 4.08
N ARG A 28 -6.14 -14.05 3.77
CA ARG A 28 -5.01 -14.94 3.47
C ARG A 28 -3.95 -14.79 4.55
N ALA A 29 -3.64 -15.89 5.24
CA ALA A 29 -2.68 -15.88 6.35
C ALA A 29 -1.22 -15.73 5.88
N LYS A 30 -0.88 -16.34 4.73
CA LYS A 30 0.47 -16.27 4.15
C LYS A 30 0.57 -15.12 3.16
N SER A 31 1.65 -14.35 3.26
CA SER A 31 2.02 -13.35 2.26
C SER A 31 2.31 -14.01 0.91
N ILE A 32 2.28 -13.19 -0.13
CA ILE A 32 2.68 -13.55 -1.49
C ILE A 32 4.02 -12.88 -1.76
N ILE A 33 5.03 -13.69 -2.06
CA ILE A 33 6.37 -13.21 -2.41
C ILE A 33 6.48 -13.24 -3.93
N ILE A 34 6.74 -12.07 -4.52
CA ILE A 34 7.12 -11.95 -5.93
C ILE A 34 8.61 -11.64 -5.98
N THR A 35 9.35 -12.41 -6.77
CA THR A 35 10.78 -12.17 -6.96
C THR A 35 11.02 -10.81 -7.60
N LYS A 36 11.99 -10.05 -7.10
CA LYS A 36 12.29 -8.67 -7.52
C LYS A 36 12.60 -8.50 -9.02
N ASN A 37 12.97 -9.59 -9.70
CA ASN A 37 13.23 -9.60 -11.14
C ASN A 37 11.95 -9.65 -12.01
N LYS A 38 10.76 -9.81 -11.40
CA LYS A 38 9.50 -9.83 -12.15
C LYS A 38 8.88 -8.44 -12.19
N ASP A 39 8.53 -8.00 -13.39
CA ASP A 39 7.89 -6.69 -13.60
C ASP A 39 6.52 -6.57 -12.92
N SER A 40 5.87 -7.68 -12.57
CA SER A 40 4.56 -7.68 -11.91
C SER A 40 4.55 -6.97 -10.55
N ILE A 41 5.67 -6.90 -9.83
CA ILE A 41 5.74 -6.18 -8.55
C ILE A 41 5.83 -4.65 -8.72
N LYS A 42 6.32 -4.19 -9.88
CA LYS A 42 6.60 -2.77 -10.13
C LYS A 42 5.37 -1.90 -9.97
N ILE A 43 4.19 -2.38 -10.39
CA ILE A 43 2.93 -1.62 -10.26
C ILE A 43 2.63 -1.29 -8.78
N LEU A 44 2.80 -2.27 -7.88
CA LEU A 44 2.56 -2.08 -6.46
C LEU A 44 3.63 -1.17 -5.83
N GLN A 45 4.89 -1.30 -6.24
CA GLN A 45 5.98 -0.42 -5.81
C GLN A 45 5.71 1.02 -6.23
N TYR A 46 5.39 1.28 -7.49
CA TYR A 46 5.07 2.62 -7.99
C TYR A 46 3.88 3.24 -7.24
N ALA A 47 2.81 2.49 -7.03
CA ALA A 47 1.64 2.98 -6.27
C ALA A 47 2.01 3.34 -4.81
N ARG A 48 2.81 2.51 -4.14
CA ARG A 48 3.32 2.78 -2.79
C ARG A 48 4.20 4.03 -2.75
N ASP A 49 5.14 4.12 -3.69
CA ASP A 49 6.14 5.19 -3.71
C ASP A 49 5.48 6.53 -4.00
N GLU A 50 4.48 6.57 -4.89
CA GLU A 50 3.69 7.76 -5.16
C GLU A 50 2.82 8.18 -3.97
N THR A 51 2.19 7.22 -3.29
CA THR A 51 1.45 7.48 -2.05
C THR A 51 2.37 8.04 -0.96
N HIS A 52 3.57 7.48 -0.81
CA HIS A 52 4.56 7.96 0.14
C HIS A 52 5.04 9.37 -0.21
N ARG A 53 5.39 9.61 -1.47
CA ARG A 53 5.82 10.92 -1.99
C ARG A 53 4.76 11.98 -1.70
N PHE A 54 3.50 11.70 -2.00
CA PHE A 54 2.39 12.61 -1.75
C PHE A 54 2.24 12.91 -0.25
N GLY A 55 2.19 11.89 0.61
CA GLY A 55 2.03 12.07 2.05
C GLY A 55 3.18 12.86 2.70
N VAL A 56 4.43 12.59 2.30
CA VAL A 56 5.60 13.34 2.78
C VAL A 56 5.53 14.80 2.33
N MET A 57 5.21 15.06 1.06
CA MET A 57 5.08 16.41 0.53
C MET A 57 3.98 17.21 1.24
N TYR A 58 2.82 16.60 1.46
CA TYR A 58 1.72 17.24 2.19
C TYR A 58 2.10 17.63 3.61
N ASN A 59 2.71 16.70 4.36
CA ASN A 59 3.16 16.96 5.73
C ASN A 59 4.27 18.03 5.81
N ARG A 60 5.17 18.09 4.81
CA ARG A 60 6.17 19.16 4.72
C ARG A 60 5.53 20.52 4.48
N LYS A 61 4.49 20.60 3.62
CA LYS A 61 3.77 21.83 3.34
C LYS A 61 3.07 22.37 4.59
N LEU A 62 2.38 21.52 5.35
CA LEU A 62 1.72 21.92 6.60
C LEU A 62 2.71 22.48 7.63
N ARG A 63 3.88 21.85 7.79
CA ARG A 63 4.91 22.33 8.72
C ARG A 63 5.56 23.65 8.33
N LYS A 64 5.53 24.03 7.05
CA LYS A 64 6.04 25.32 6.56
C LYS A 64 5.04 26.46 6.73
N LEU A 65 3.75 26.13 6.89
CA LEU A 65 2.67 27.10 7.06
C LEU A 65 2.50 27.52 8.54
N ASN A 66 3.02 26.70 9.47
CA ASN A 66 3.15 27.01 10.89
C ASN A 66 4.48 27.70 11.19
#